data_AF-A0AA38W6V8-F1
#
_entry.id   AF-A0AA38W6V8-F1
#
_cell.length_a   1.000
_cell.length_b   1.000
_cell.length_c   1.000
_cell.angle_alpha   90.00
_cell.angle_beta   90.00
_cell.angle_gamma   90.00
#
_symmetry.space_group_name_H-M   'P 1'
#
loop_
_entity.id
_entity.type
_entity.pdbx_description
1 polymer ?
#
loop_
_entity_poly.entity_id
_entity_poly.type
_entity_poly.pdbx_seq_one_letter_code
_entity_poly.pdbx_strand_id
1 'polypeptide(L)'
;MAFGKNKPTDVTSQEDTTQQVEDEIVDLEEEENNQNVEQPKIQKKTKQKVEKVEEIKPLYDEVNLIGAGKSKNPGGSKSWSCKHCHEKIAKVKDAEAKGVSKSLRSSVVTKINTKPMEQHFAVMERSAVDLKIARAFCANGIPFNVLRNPQFREMVNAIRKAPEGYKAPSSEKARTVLLDECVRDVEKDLTPFKDTWYSQGISIVSDGWSNIKHKPLINVLAVNSRGAMFMYAEDFSGVEKTGAAIAEFLYKAIETVGPSNVLSVVRDNAANCKAAGKEVEKVYKHIFCSPCCVHTLNLIFKDFANEFDWLDETYSKGKTIVKYFLNHGQALSIFRENSNLELLKVAKTRFASHYILLKRLMKCREALSTTISLNSWRDWVKQGDEHTK
;
A
#
# COMPACT_ATOMS: atom_id res chain seq x y z
N MET A 1 -27.77 -2.05 -5.79
CA MET A 1 -29.18 -1.62 -5.71
C MET A 1 -29.45 -1.22 -4.26
N ALA A 2 -29.68 0.08 -4.03
CA ALA A 2 -30.14 0.62 -2.76
C ALA A 2 -31.66 0.80 -2.85
N PHE A 3 -32.39 0.34 -1.82
CA PHE A 3 -33.82 0.61 -1.69
C PHE A 3 -34.01 1.76 -0.71
N GLY A 4 -34.59 2.85 -1.19
CA GLY A 4 -35.10 3.98 -0.40
C GLY A 4 -36.25 4.60 -1.18
N LYS A 5 -37.42 4.67 -0.57
CA LYS A 5 -38.73 4.99 -1.17
C LYS A 5 -38.79 6.45 -1.64
N ASN A 6 -39.22 6.67 -2.88
CA ASN A 6 -39.59 7.99 -3.42
C ASN A 6 -41.11 8.20 -3.45
N LYS A 7 -41.55 9.43 -3.15
CA LYS A 7 -42.69 10.10 -3.80
C LYS A 7 -42.31 11.57 -4.09
N PRO A 8 -42.89 12.19 -5.13
CA PRO A 8 -42.17 13.13 -5.98
C PRO A 8 -42.59 14.60 -5.78
N THR A 9 -41.66 15.51 -6.10
CA THR A 9 -41.97 16.88 -6.53
C THR A 9 -41.02 17.28 -7.65
N ASP A 10 -41.60 17.63 -8.79
CA ASP A 10 -40.98 18.28 -9.95
C ASP A 10 -40.28 19.59 -9.56
N VAL A 11 -39.04 19.80 -10.02
CA VAL A 11 -38.59 21.03 -10.71
C VAL A 11 -37.37 20.69 -11.58
N THR A 12 -37.48 21.05 -12.86
CA THR A 12 -36.46 21.08 -13.90
C THR A 12 -35.31 22.07 -13.63
N SER A 13 -34.06 21.66 -13.82
CA SER A 13 -33.01 22.49 -14.44
C SER A 13 -31.78 21.65 -14.80
N GLN A 14 -31.35 21.77 -16.05
CA GLN A 14 -30.12 21.23 -16.61
C GLN A 14 -28.91 21.89 -15.95
N GLU A 15 -27.86 21.11 -15.67
CA GLU A 15 -26.49 21.63 -15.65
C GLU A 15 -25.49 20.51 -15.99
N ASP A 16 -24.74 20.78 -17.05
CA ASP A 16 -23.63 20.00 -17.59
C ASP A 16 -22.45 20.03 -16.60
N THR A 17 -21.86 18.89 -16.28
CA THR A 17 -20.52 18.86 -15.67
C THR A 17 -19.76 17.58 -16.02
N THR A 18 -18.69 17.79 -16.76
CA THR A 18 -17.69 16.83 -17.22
C THR A 18 -17.07 16.06 -16.06
N GLN A 19 -17.23 14.73 -16.06
CA GLN A 19 -16.57 13.81 -15.12
C GLN A 19 -15.09 13.65 -15.47
N GLN A 20 -14.20 14.03 -14.56
CA GLN A 20 -12.83 13.53 -14.53
C GLN A 20 -12.75 12.33 -13.59
N VAL A 21 -12.28 11.21 -14.15
CA VAL A 21 -12.00 9.95 -13.45
C VAL A 21 -10.72 10.15 -12.65
N GLU A 22 -10.79 10.12 -11.32
CA GLU A 22 -9.61 10.05 -10.46
C GLU A 22 -9.30 8.58 -10.16
N ASP A 23 -8.15 8.11 -10.67
CA ASP A 23 -7.64 6.75 -10.50
C ASP A 23 -7.12 6.48 -9.07
N GLU A 24 -7.18 5.20 -8.72
CA GLU A 24 -6.87 4.54 -7.44
C GLU A 24 -5.59 5.04 -6.75
N ILE A 25 -5.73 5.40 -5.46
CA ILE A 25 -4.60 5.65 -4.55
C ILE A 25 -4.21 4.33 -3.89
N VAL A 26 -3.00 3.87 -4.17
CA VAL A 26 -2.42 2.66 -3.57
C VAL A 26 -1.98 2.95 -2.13
N ASP A 27 -2.58 2.23 -1.18
CA ASP A 27 -2.06 2.08 0.18
C ASP A 27 -0.95 1.02 0.18
N LEU A 28 0.27 1.44 0.52
CA LEU A 28 1.39 0.54 0.81
C LEU A 28 2.10 1.05 2.07
N GLU A 29 1.86 0.35 3.18
CA GLU A 29 2.81 0.24 4.29
C GLU A 29 3.64 -1.04 4.13
N GLU A 30 4.76 -1.10 4.86
CA GLU A 30 5.90 -2.06 4.85
C GLU A 30 7.12 -1.51 4.08
N GLU A 31 8.32 -1.38 4.66
CA GLU A 31 9.02 -2.28 5.58
C GLU A 31 9.89 -1.49 6.59
N GLU A 32 9.77 -1.75 7.89
CA GLU A 32 10.89 -1.74 8.84
C GLU A 32 10.62 -2.79 9.91
N ASN A 33 11.19 -3.99 9.75
CA ASN A 33 11.41 -4.88 10.89
C ASN A 33 12.55 -5.86 10.61
N ASN A 34 13.70 -5.61 11.22
CA ASN A 34 14.49 -6.69 11.83
C ASN A 34 15.49 -6.10 12.82
N GLN A 35 15.15 -6.22 14.10
CA GLN A 35 16.13 -6.16 15.19
C GLN A 35 16.81 -7.53 15.30
N ASN A 36 18.12 -7.54 15.48
CA ASN A 36 18.74 -8.51 16.38
C ASN A 36 19.89 -7.86 17.14
N VAL A 37 19.77 -7.96 18.46
CA VAL A 37 20.72 -7.49 19.47
C VAL A 37 21.72 -8.61 19.72
N GLU A 38 23.03 -8.30 19.66
CA GLU A 38 24.03 -8.95 20.51
C GLU A 38 25.37 -8.16 20.53
N GLN A 39 25.92 -7.97 21.72
CA GLN A 39 27.32 -7.59 22.04
C GLN A 39 27.71 -8.41 23.29
N PRO A 40 29.00 -8.56 23.71
CA PRO A 40 30.27 -8.00 23.18
C PRO A 40 31.45 -9.01 23.11
N LYS A 41 32.62 -8.60 22.58
CA LYS A 41 33.96 -8.72 23.23
C LYS A 41 35.11 -8.11 22.39
N ILE A 42 36.12 -7.62 23.13
CA ILE A 42 37.21 -6.71 22.77
C ILE A 42 38.48 -7.50 22.37
N GLN A 43 39.29 -7.03 21.38
CA GLN A 43 40.74 -6.71 21.51
C GLN A 43 41.50 -6.48 20.17
N LYS A 44 41.95 -5.21 20.02
CA LYS A 44 43.29 -4.67 19.65
C LYS A 44 44.00 -4.98 18.29
N LYS A 45 44.32 -3.84 17.62
CA LYS A 45 45.46 -3.50 16.72
C LYS A 45 45.41 -4.15 15.32
N THR A 46 45.62 -3.48 14.18
CA THR A 46 46.69 -2.53 13.81
C THR A 46 46.44 -1.96 12.39
N LYS A 47 46.94 -0.75 12.10
CA LYS A 47 47.34 -0.18 10.78
C LYS A 47 46.27 0.25 9.76
N GLN A 48 46.25 1.56 9.52
CA GLN A 48 45.70 2.24 8.35
C GLN A 48 46.25 1.67 7.03
N LYS A 49 45.36 1.50 6.05
CA LYS A 49 45.70 1.48 4.64
C LYS A 49 44.66 2.33 3.91
N VAL A 50 45.13 3.40 3.29
CA VAL A 50 44.33 4.28 2.44
C VAL A 50 43.93 3.49 1.19
N GLU A 51 42.63 3.28 0.98
CA GLU A 51 42.11 2.71 -0.26
C GLU A 51 41.94 3.82 -1.30
N LYS A 52 42.60 3.62 -2.45
CA LYS A 52 42.42 4.39 -3.68
C LYS A 52 40.99 4.16 -4.19
N VAL A 53 40.29 5.24 -4.49
CA VAL A 53 39.08 5.22 -5.31
C VAL A 53 39.47 4.67 -6.70
N GLU A 54 38.86 3.55 -7.10
CA GLU A 54 39.02 3.02 -8.46
C GLU A 54 38.27 3.91 -9.46
N GLU A 55 39.03 4.36 -10.45
CA GLU A 55 38.61 5.16 -11.59
C GLU A 55 37.78 4.28 -12.54
N ILE A 56 36.53 4.67 -12.83
CA ILE A 56 35.67 3.96 -13.78
C ILE A 56 36.28 4.08 -15.18
N LYS A 57 36.78 2.97 -15.72
CA LYS A 57 37.31 2.89 -17.09
C LYS A 57 36.18 2.74 -18.13
N PRO A 58 36.30 3.30 -19.34
CA PRO A 58 35.23 3.26 -20.34
C PRO A 58 35.08 1.88 -21.00
N LEU A 59 33.86 1.61 -21.47
CA LEU A 59 33.34 0.37 -22.10
C LEU A 59 34.22 -0.30 -23.18
N TYR A 60 35.25 0.36 -23.69
CA TYR A 60 36.11 -0.16 -24.76
C TYR A 60 37.15 -1.18 -24.30
N ASP A 61 37.51 -1.20 -23.01
CA ASP A 61 38.50 -2.15 -22.48
C ASP A 61 37.91 -3.56 -22.26
N GLU A 62 36.58 -3.72 -22.29
CA GLU A 62 35.85 -4.95 -21.98
C GLU A 62 35.53 -5.83 -23.21
N VAL A 63 35.95 -5.40 -24.40
CA VAL A 63 35.65 -6.05 -25.69
C VAL A 63 36.92 -6.37 -26.48
N ASN A 64 36.92 -7.48 -27.21
CA ASN A 64 37.93 -7.85 -28.19
C ASN A 64 37.41 -7.52 -29.60
N LEU A 65 38.17 -6.73 -30.35
CA LEU A 65 37.87 -6.46 -31.76
C LEU A 65 38.40 -7.61 -32.63
N ILE A 66 37.52 -8.29 -33.35
CA ILE A 66 37.90 -9.40 -34.24
C ILE A 66 38.00 -8.80 -35.66
N GLY A 67 39.15 -8.99 -36.30
CA GLY A 67 39.59 -8.23 -37.47
C GLY A 67 38.64 -8.15 -38.67
N ALA A 68 38.95 -7.20 -39.57
CA ALA A 68 38.13 -6.84 -40.73
C ALA A 68 37.94 -8.02 -41.71
N GLY A 69 36.68 -8.39 -41.96
CA GLY A 69 36.33 -9.28 -43.07
C GLY A 69 36.69 -8.64 -44.41
N LYS A 70 37.33 -9.42 -45.30
CA LYS A 70 37.66 -8.99 -46.66
C LYS A 70 36.37 -8.76 -47.46
N SER A 71 35.87 -7.54 -47.47
CA SER A 71 34.75 -7.08 -48.30
C SER A 71 35.16 -5.77 -48.97
N LYS A 72 34.99 -5.69 -50.30
CA LYS A 72 35.43 -4.58 -51.15
C LYS A 72 34.43 -3.40 -51.20
N ASN A 73 33.76 -3.04 -50.11
CA ASN A 73 32.94 -1.80 -50.03
C ASN A 73 33.22 -1.01 -48.73
N PRO A 74 33.38 0.32 -48.78
CA PRO A 74 33.86 1.15 -47.66
C PRO A 74 32.74 1.54 -46.68
N GLY A 75 32.12 0.55 -46.02
CA GLY A 75 31.06 0.80 -45.03
C GLY A 75 30.71 -0.37 -44.10
N GLY A 76 31.62 -1.33 -43.87
CA GLY A 76 31.34 -2.51 -43.04
C GLY A 76 31.62 -2.29 -41.54
N SER A 77 30.63 -2.56 -40.70
CA SER A 77 30.76 -2.60 -39.23
C SER A 77 31.82 -3.62 -38.78
N LYS A 78 32.76 -3.21 -37.92
CA LYS A 78 33.74 -4.13 -37.31
C LYS A 78 33.05 -5.00 -36.27
N SER A 79 33.25 -6.32 -36.33
CA SER A 79 32.69 -7.23 -35.33
C SER A 79 33.54 -7.20 -34.05
N TRP A 80 32.86 -7.22 -32.91
CA TRP A 80 33.48 -7.22 -31.59
C TRP A 80 32.88 -8.35 -30.77
N SER A 81 33.67 -8.92 -29.87
CA SER A 81 33.20 -9.93 -28.92
C SER A 81 33.49 -9.50 -27.49
N CYS A 82 32.50 -9.68 -26.62
CA CYS A 82 32.58 -9.38 -25.20
C CYS A 82 33.47 -10.40 -24.48
N LYS A 83 34.48 -9.92 -23.74
CA LYS A 83 35.44 -10.77 -23.02
C LYS A 83 34.77 -11.60 -21.93
N HIS A 84 33.73 -11.08 -21.28
CA HIS A 84 32.96 -11.77 -20.24
C HIS A 84 31.98 -12.83 -20.78
N CYS A 85 31.60 -12.70 -22.05
CA CYS A 85 30.55 -13.51 -22.68
C CYS A 85 31.15 -14.75 -23.36
N HIS A 86 32.44 -14.72 -23.72
CA HIS A 86 33.12 -15.82 -24.41
C HIS A 86 33.24 -17.09 -23.57
N GLU A 87 33.50 -16.98 -22.26
CA GLU A 87 33.54 -18.15 -21.37
C GLU A 87 32.15 -18.79 -21.18
N LYS A 88 31.09 -17.96 -21.13
CA LYS A 88 29.72 -18.47 -21.00
C LYS A 88 29.23 -19.13 -22.29
N ILE A 89 29.55 -18.58 -23.46
CA ILE A 89 29.17 -19.16 -24.77
C ILE A 89 29.97 -20.43 -25.07
N ALA A 90 31.28 -20.47 -24.71
CA ALA A 90 32.08 -21.69 -24.84
C ALA A 90 31.52 -22.80 -23.94
N LYS A 91 31.11 -22.50 -22.69
CA LYS A 91 30.45 -23.46 -21.80
C LYS A 91 29.08 -23.93 -22.31
N VAL A 92 28.34 -23.07 -23.03
CA VAL A 92 27.07 -23.44 -23.67
C VAL A 92 27.31 -24.37 -24.87
N LYS A 93 28.29 -24.08 -25.73
CA LYS A 93 28.65 -24.96 -26.86
C LYS A 93 29.25 -26.30 -26.40
N ASP A 94 30.03 -26.31 -25.32
CA ASP A 94 30.54 -27.54 -24.71
C ASP A 94 29.43 -28.35 -24.02
N ALA A 95 28.40 -27.69 -23.48
CA ALA A 95 27.20 -28.33 -22.91
C ALA A 95 26.24 -28.85 -24.00
N GLU A 96 26.18 -28.18 -25.17
CA GLU A 96 25.45 -28.66 -26.34
C GLU A 96 26.13 -29.89 -26.96
N ALA A 97 27.47 -29.91 -27.03
CA ALA A 97 28.25 -31.06 -27.50
C ALA A 97 28.22 -32.26 -26.54
N LYS A 98 28.07 -32.03 -25.22
CA LYS A 98 27.97 -33.08 -24.19
C LYS A 98 26.55 -33.59 -23.91
N GLY A 99 25.56 -33.11 -24.66
CA GLY A 99 24.17 -33.52 -24.52
C GLY A 99 23.47 -32.83 -23.35
N VAL A 100 22.39 -32.12 -23.68
CA VAL A 100 21.53 -31.32 -22.79
C VAL A 100 21.26 -32.00 -21.43
N SER A 101 21.52 -31.25 -20.36
CA SER A 101 21.12 -31.55 -18.98
C SER A 101 19.66 -32.04 -18.91
N LYS A 102 19.43 -33.10 -18.11
CA LYS A 102 18.12 -33.76 -17.90
C LYS A 102 16.95 -32.82 -17.55
N SER A 103 17.23 -31.57 -17.17
CA SER A 103 16.23 -30.59 -16.74
C SER A 103 15.45 -29.87 -17.86
N LEU A 104 15.87 -29.96 -19.14
CA LEU A 104 15.18 -29.25 -20.25
C LEU A 104 14.59 -30.15 -21.35
N ARG A 105 14.62 -31.48 -21.17
CA ARG A 105 13.95 -32.44 -22.07
C ARG A 105 12.55 -32.86 -21.61
N SER A 106 11.97 -32.24 -20.58
CA SER A 106 10.61 -32.61 -20.14
C SER A 106 9.49 -31.73 -20.70
N SER A 107 9.77 -30.77 -21.58
CA SER A 107 8.74 -29.88 -22.13
C SER A 107 8.39 -30.09 -23.60
N VAL A 108 9.09 -30.97 -24.32
CA VAL A 108 8.67 -31.41 -25.66
C VAL A 108 9.11 -32.87 -25.83
N VAL A 109 8.15 -33.77 -26.04
CA VAL A 109 8.20 -35.23 -25.83
C VAL A 109 8.08 -35.60 -24.35
N THR A 110 6.84 -35.61 -23.88
CA THR A 110 6.39 -36.33 -22.70
C THR A 110 6.98 -37.74 -22.73
N LYS A 111 8.03 -38.02 -21.94
CA LYS A 111 8.15 -39.36 -21.36
C LYS A 111 6.80 -39.57 -20.68
N ILE A 112 6.03 -40.53 -21.17
CA ILE A 112 4.87 -41.07 -20.47
C ILE A 112 5.43 -41.66 -19.18
N ASN A 113 5.63 -40.78 -18.20
CA ASN A 113 5.70 -41.18 -16.82
C ASN A 113 4.25 -41.53 -16.54
N THR A 114 3.92 -42.83 -16.61
CA THR A 114 2.62 -43.34 -16.17
C THR A 114 2.56 -43.13 -14.66
N LYS A 115 2.42 -41.86 -14.24
CA LYS A 115 1.66 -41.54 -13.06
C LYS A 115 0.32 -42.27 -13.26
N PRO A 116 -0.18 -43.00 -12.25
CA PRO A 116 -1.48 -43.65 -12.34
C PRO A 116 -2.48 -42.69 -12.98
N MET A 117 -3.32 -43.17 -13.90
CA MET A 117 -4.25 -42.35 -14.68
C MET A 117 -5.04 -41.36 -13.80
N GLU A 118 -5.35 -41.80 -12.58
CA GLU A 118 -5.92 -41.04 -11.46
C GLU A 118 -5.18 -39.74 -11.11
N GLN A 119 -3.85 -39.72 -11.14
CA GLN A 119 -3.04 -38.53 -10.85
C GLN A 119 -3.09 -37.48 -11.98
N HIS A 120 -3.26 -37.92 -13.24
CA HIS A 120 -3.46 -37.01 -14.36
C HIS A 120 -4.84 -36.37 -14.32
N PHE A 121 -5.87 -37.15 -14.02
CA PHE A 121 -7.21 -36.63 -13.75
C PHE A 121 -7.21 -35.65 -12.57
N ALA A 122 -6.55 -35.98 -11.47
CA ALA A 122 -6.44 -35.11 -10.30
C ALA A 122 -5.73 -33.77 -10.60
N VAL A 123 -4.72 -33.74 -11.48
CA VAL A 123 -4.06 -32.48 -11.88
C VAL A 123 -4.98 -31.63 -12.77
N MET A 124 -5.70 -32.25 -13.70
CA MET A 124 -6.69 -31.53 -14.53
C MET A 124 -7.86 -30.98 -13.70
N GLU A 125 -8.31 -31.74 -12.70
CA GLU A 125 -9.35 -31.33 -11.75
C GLU A 125 -8.90 -30.15 -10.89
N ARG A 126 -7.66 -30.16 -10.37
CA ARG A 126 -7.09 -29.03 -9.61
C ARG A 126 -7.04 -27.76 -10.46
N SER A 127 -6.51 -27.85 -11.67
CA SER A 127 -6.45 -26.71 -12.60
C SER A 127 -7.84 -26.18 -12.94
N ALA A 128 -8.85 -27.04 -13.05
CA ALA A 128 -10.23 -26.63 -13.28
C ALA A 128 -10.84 -25.88 -12.08
N VAL A 129 -10.54 -26.31 -10.85
CA VAL A 129 -10.95 -25.61 -9.61
C VAL A 129 -10.27 -24.25 -9.51
N ASP A 130 -8.95 -24.20 -9.70
CA ASP A 130 -8.18 -22.95 -9.64
C ASP A 130 -8.69 -21.92 -10.65
N LEU A 131 -8.98 -22.37 -11.88
CA LEU A 131 -9.54 -21.51 -12.93
C LEU A 131 -10.94 -20.99 -12.58
N LYS A 132 -11.78 -21.79 -11.90
CA LYS A 132 -13.11 -21.34 -11.44
C LYS A 132 -12.98 -20.28 -10.35
N ILE A 133 -12.06 -20.44 -9.40
CA ILE A 133 -11.76 -19.44 -8.37
C ILE A 133 -11.28 -18.14 -9.02
N ALA A 134 -10.31 -18.22 -9.93
CA ALA A 134 -9.78 -17.06 -10.62
C ALA A 134 -10.86 -16.33 -11.44
N ARG A 135 -11.70 -17.06 -12.17
CA ARG A 135 -12.83 -16.48 -12.91
C ARG A 135 -13.83 -15.79 -11.99
N ALA A 136 -14.13 -16.36 -10.83
CA ALA A 136 -15.02 -15.72 -9.86
C ALA A 136 -14.43 -14.39 -9.34
N PHE A 137 -13.12 -14.33 -9.08
CA PHE A 137 -12.46 -13.10 -8.66
C PHE A 137 -12.51 -12.03 -9.76
N CYS A 138 -12.10 -12.39 -10.99
CA CYS A 138 -12.13 -11.47 -12.13
C CYS A 138 -13.54 -10.95 -12.42
N ALA A 139 -14.55 -11.83 -12.42
CA ALA A 139 -15.93 -11.46 -12.73
C ALA A 139 -16.55 -10.52 -11.69
N ASN A 140 -16.08 -10.52 -10.44
CA ASN A 140 -16.60 -9.70 -9.35
C ASN A 140 -15.66 -8.56 -8.95
N GLY A 141 -14.56 -8.34 -9.67
CA GLY A 141 -13.57 -7.31 -9.34
C GLY A 141 -12.93 -7.50 -7.96
N ILE A 142 -12.79 -8.75 -7.48
CA ILE A 142 -12.20 -9.05 -6.18
C ILE A 142 -10.67 -9.02 -6.30
N PRO A 143 -9.95 -8.22 -5.51
CA PRO A 143 -8.50 -8.18 -5.57
C PRO A 143 -7.86 -9.52 -5.16
N PHE A 144 -6.80 -9.93 -5.87
CA PHE A 144 -6.14 -11.22 -5.61
C PHE A 144 -5.41 -11.29 -4.26
N ASN A 145 -5.24 -10.17 -3.55
CA ASN A 145 -4.68 -10.18 -2.19
C ASN A 145 -5.54 -11.03 -1.23
N VAL A 146 -6.85 -11.21 -1.48
CA VAL A 146 -7.75 -12.06 -0.70
C VAL A 146 -7.27 -13.52 -0.67
N LEU A 147 -6.60 -14.00 -1.72
CA LEU A 147 -6.05 -15.36 -1.76
C LEU A 147 -4.96 -15.60 -0.69
N ARG A 148 -4.36 -14.52 -0.17
CA ARG A 148 -3.37 -14.56 0.92
C ARG A 148 -4.01 -14.54 2.31
N ASN A 149 -5.30 -14.23 2.43
CA ASN A 149 -6.00 -14.17 3.71
C ASN A 149 -6.20 -15.59 4.29
N PRO A 150 -5.86 -15.84 5.57
CA PRO A 150 -6.12 -17.12 6.23
C PRO A 150 -7.58 -17.60 6.13
N GLN A 151 -8.55 -16.69 6.25
CA GLN A 151 -9.99 -16.98 6.16
C GLN A 151 -10.38 -17.52 4.79
N PHE A 152 -9.70 -17.09 3.71
CA PHE A 152 -9.92 -17.67 2.38
C PHE A 152 -9.52 -19.16 2.35
N ARG A 153 -8.40 -19.51 2.98
CA ARG A 153 -7.94 -20.91 3.08
C ARG A 153 -8.89 -21.75 3.92
N GLU A 154 -9.41 -21.19 5.01
CA GLU A 154 -10.42 -21.84 5.85
C GLU A 154 -11.71 -22.10 5.07
N MET A 155 -12.20 -21.12 4.32
CA MET A 155 -13.36 -21.26 3.43
C MET A 155 -13.16 -22.40 2.41
N VAL A 156 -12.04 -22.42 1.69
CA VAL A 156 -11.76 -23.49 0.70
C VAL A 156 -11.70 -24.87 1.37
N ASN A 157 -11.07 -24.96 2.55
CA ASN A 157 -11.02 -26.20 3.32
C ASN A 157 -12.39 -26.65 3.83
N ALA A 158 -13.25 -25.72 4.25
CA ALA A 158 -14.61 -26.01 4.69
C ALA A 158 -15.46 -26.53 3.52
N ILE A 159 -15.38 -25.88 2.35
CA ILE A 159 -16.08 -26.32 1.12
C ILE A 159 -15.61 -27.72 0.72
N ARG A 160 -14.31 -27.99 0.75
CA ARG A 160 -13.76 -29.33 0.44
C ARG A 160 -14.30 -30.43 1.36
N LYS A 161 -14.59 -30.10 2.62
CA LYS A 161 -15.10 -31.04 3.64
C LYS A 161 -16.62 -31.04 3.73
N ALA A 162 -17.31 -30.23 2.92
CA ALA A 162 -18.76 -30.10 2.99
C ALA A 162 -19.45 -31.41 2.56
N PRO A 163 -20.63 -31.73 3.13
CA PRO A 163 -21.38 -32.91 2.73
C PRO A 163 -21.84 -32.81 1.27
N GLU A 164 -22.10 -33.97 0.66
CA GLU A 164 -22.66 -34.02 -0.69
C GLU A 164 -23.98 -33.24 -0.78
N GLY A 165 -24.14 -32.47 -1.86
CA GLY A 165 -25.30 -31.59 -2.05
C GLY A 165 -25.21 -30.23 -1.34
N TYR A 166 -24.10 -29.91 -0.67
CA TYR A 166 -23.88 -28.57 -0.10
C TYR A 166 -24.04 -27.47 -1.16
N LYS A 167 -24.70 -26.38 -0.77
CA LYS A 167 -24.87 -25.17 -1.57
C LYS A 167 -24.34 -23.98 -0.77
N ALA A 168 -23.64 -23.08 -1.46
CA ALA A 168 -23.20 -21.83 -0.88
C ALA A 168 -24.40 -21.03 -0.32
N PRO A 169 -24.20 -20.22 0.74
CA PRO A 169 -25.27 -19.40 1.29
C PRO A 169 -25.77 -18.37 0.28
N SER A 170 -27.05 -18.01 0.37
CA SER A 170 -27.61 -16.89 -0.39
C SER A 170 -27.07 -15.56 0.15
N SER A 171 -27.09 -14.51 -0.69
CA SER A 171 -26.72 -13.15 -0.28
C SER A 171 -27.50 -12.68 0.95
N GLU A 172 -28.80 -13.00 1.01
CA GLU A 172 -29.66 -12.64 2.14
C GLU A 172 -29.23 -13.34 3.44
N LYS A 173 -28.97 -14.65 3.37
CA LYS A 173 -28.49 -15.40 4.54
C LYS A 173 -27.11 -14.90 4.99
N ALA A 174 -26.23 -14.55 4.04
CA ALA A 174 -24.90 -14.05 4.33
C ALA A 174 -24.93 -12.70 5.06
N ARG A 175 -25.75 -11.76 4.61
CA ARG A 175 -25.79 -10.39 5.16
C ARG A 175 -26.62 -10.22 6.43
N THR A 176 -27.34 -11.26 6.85
CA THR A 176 -28.18 -11.27 8.06
C THR A 176 -27.63 -12.30 9.05
N VAL A 177 -28.09 -13.55 8.94
CA VAL A 177 -27.80 -14.63 9.88
C VAL A 177 -26.31 -14.91 10.03
N LEU A 178 -25.58 -15.07 8.93
CA LEU A 178 -24.15 -15.40 9.00
C LEU A 178 -23.30 -14.21 9.43
N LEU A 179 -23.70 -12.98 9.09
CA LEU A 179 -23.02 -11.78 9.57
C LEU A 179 -23.17 -11.66 11.09
N ASP A 180 -24.37 -11.88 11.62
CA ASP A 180 -24.63 -11.87 13.07
C ASP A 180 -23.86 -13.01 13.79
N GLU A 181 -23.67 -14.16 13.13
CA GLU A 181 -22.78 -15.23 13.61
C GLU A 181 -21.32 -14.76 13.66
N CYS A 182 -20.79 -14.18 12.58
CA CYS A 182 -19.43 -13.66 12.55
C CYS A 182 -19.20 -12.58 13.62
N VAL A 183 -20.16 -11.68 13.84
CA VAL A 183 -20.08 -10.66 14.90
C VAL A 183 -19.99 -11.33 16.28
N ARG A 184 -20.82 -12.34 16.54
CA ARG A 184 -20.77 -13.09 17.82
C ARG A 184 -19.45 -13.83 18.02
N ASP A 185 -18.90 -14.43 16.97
CA ASP A 185 -17.61 -15.11 17.04
C ASP A 185 -16.48 -14.12 17.34
N VAL A 186 -16.45 -12.96 16.66
CA VAL A 186 -15.48 -11.90 16.96
C VAL A 186 -15.64 -11.37 18.39
N GLU A 187 -16.87 -11.19 18.86
CA GLU A 187 -17.15 -10.77 20.23
C GLU A 187 -16.64 -11.77 21.28
N LYS A 188 -16.78 -13.07 20.99
CA LYS A 188 -16.21 -14.12 21.82
C LYS A 188 -14.68 -14.06 21.83
N ASP A 189 -14.05 -13.90 20.67
CA ASP A 189 -12.59 -13.78 20.56
C ASP A 189 -12.03 -12.53 21.27
N LEU A 190 -12.85 -11.48 21.41
CA LEU A 190 -12.52 -10.26 22.14
C LEU A 190 -12.73 -10.37 23.65
N THR A 191 -13.42 -11.40 24.14
CA THR A 191 -13.71 -11.57 25.59
C THR A 191 -12.44 -11.50 26.45
N PRO A 192 -11.32 -12.19 26.13
CA PRO A 192 -10.09 -12.10 26.92
C PRO A 192 -9.48 -10.68 26.96
N PHE A 193 -9.72 -9.86 25.93
CA PHE A 193 -9.35 -8.45 25.94
C PHE A 193 -10.29 -7.65 26.86
N LYS A 194 -11.61 -7.89 26.78
CA LYS A 194 -12.61 -7.23 27.63
C LYS A 194 -12.42 -7.52 29.12
N ASP A 195 -12.03 -8.74 29.47
CA ASP A 195 -11.74 -9.14 30.85
C ASP A 195 -10.59 -8.32 31.48
N THR A 196 -9.72 -7.73 30.66
CA THR A 196 -8.60 -6.90 31.15
C THR A 196 -9.02 -5.50 31.59
N TRP A 197 -10.20 -5.02 31.17
CA TRP A 197 -10.66 -3.65 31.40
C TRP A 197 -10.68 -3.26 32.88
N TYR A 198 -11.15 -4.15 33.74
CA TYR A 198 -11.21 -3.89 35.19
C TYR A 198 -9.82 -3.78 35.85
N SER A 199 -8.86 -4.58 35.39
CA SER A 199 -7.54 -4.67 36.03
C SER A 199 -6.51 -3.69 35.46
N GLN A 200 -6.65 -3.31 34.20
CA GLN A 200 -5.68 -2.49 33.48
C GLN A 200 -6.25 -1.13 33.06
N GLY A 201 -7.58 -0.97 33.08
CA GLY A 201 -8.26 0.15 32.46
C GLY A 201 -8.09 0.17 30.95
N ILE A 202 -8.74 1.13 30.31
CA ILE A 202 -8.62 1.39 28.87
C ILE A 202 -8.48 2.88 28.56
N SER A 203 -7.92 3.15 27.39
CA SER A 203 -8.06 4.43 26.70
C SER A 203 -9.08 4.30 25.58
N ILE A 204 -10.01 5.24 25.52
CA ILE A 204 -10.88 5.42 24.35
C ILE A 204 -10.13 6.31 23.37
N VAL A 205 -9.86 5.79 22.18
CA VAL A 205 -9.16 6.52 21.12
C VAL A 205 -10.15 6.82 20.01
N SER A 206 -10.31 8.08 19.65
CA SER A 206 -11.20 8.49 18.57
C SER A 206 -10.45 9.31 17.53
N ASP A 207 -10.72 8.99 16.27
CA ASP A 207 -10.19 9.70 15.12
C ASP A 207 -11.33 10.12 14.18
N GLY A 208 -11.12 11.22 13.48
CA GLY A 208 -12.08 11.79 12.57
C GLY A 208 -11.44 12.03 11.22
N TRP A 209 -12.00 11.46 10.16
CA TRP A 209 -11.56 11.75 8.79
C TRP A 209 -12.73 12.04 7.87
N SER A 210 -12.44 12.64 6.73
CA SER A 210 -13.38 12.78 5.62
C SER A 210 -12.91 11.86 4.51
N ASN A 211 -13.82 11.03 4.00
CA ASN A 211 -13.51 10.21 2.83
C ASN A 211 -13.41 11.07 1.56
N ILE A 212 -13.02 10.46 0.43
CA ILE A 212 -12.87 11.13 -0.87
C ILE A 212 -14.17 11.79 -1.38
N LYS A 213 -15.33 11.37 -0.87
CA LYS A 213 -16.64 11.95 -1.18
C LYS A 213 -17.06 13.03 -0.17
N HIS A 214 -16.10 13.54 0.61
CA HIS A 214 -16.30 14.52 1.68
C HIS A 214 -17.28 14.07 2.78
N LYS A 215 -17.56 12.77 2.91
CA LYS A 215 -18.39 12.26 4.01
C LYS A 215 -17.53 12.14 5.27
N PRO A 216 -17.85 12.89 6.33
CA PRO A 216 -17.13 12.78 7.58
C PRO A 216 -17.48 11.48 8.31
N LEU A 217 -16.47 10.73 8.72
CA LEU A 217 -16.61 9.58 9.60
C LEU A 217 -15.86 9.88 10.90
N ILE A 218 -16.41 9.46 12.03
CA ILE A 218 -15.70 9.41 13.31
C ILE A 218 -15.73 7.97 13.79
N ASN A 219 -14.58 7.42 14.18
CA ASN A 219 -14.47 6.08 14.74
C ASN A 219 -14.01 6.11 16.20
N VAL A 220 -14.24 4.99 16.89
CA VAL A 220 -13.79 4.76 18.26
C VAL A 220 -13.12 3.40 18.38
N LEU A 221 -11.98 3.39 19.05
CA LEU A 221 -11.26 2.20 19.49
C LEU A 221 -11.17 2.20 21.02
N ALA A 222 -11.27 1.02 21.63
CA ALA A 222 -10.85 0.79 23.01
C ALA A 222 -9.44 0.19 22.99
N VAL A 223 -8.50 0.78 23.72
CA VAL A 223 -7.08 0.41 23.65
C VAL A 223 -6.49 0.27 25.05
N ASN A 224 -5.69 -0.77 25.27
CA ASN A 224 -4.81 -0.88 26.43
C ASN A 224 -3.53 -1.64 26.05
N SER A 225 -2.73 -2.03 27.04
CA SER A 225 -1.45 -2.72 26.82
C SER A 225 -1.56 -4.10 26.16
N ARG A 226 -2.75 -4.69 26.12
CA ARG A 226 -3.02 -6.01 25.53
C ARG A 226 -3.44 -5.93 24.07
N GLY A 227 -3.91 -4.77 23.61
CA GLY A 227 -4.32 -4.59 22.23
C GLY A 227 -5.31 -3.44 22.04
N ALA A 228 -5.94 -3.47 20.86
CA ALA A 228 -6.96 -2.52 20.46
C ALA A 228 -8.19 -3.28 19.95
N MET A 229 -9.36 -2.76 20.27
CA MET A 229 -10.65 -3.27 19.83
C MET A 229 -11.40 -2.15 19.13
N PHE A 230 -11.83 -2.39 17.90
CA PHE A 230 -12.77 -1.50 17.22
C PHE A 230 -14.12 -1.56 17.92
N MET A 231 -14.66 -0.40 18.30
CA MET A 231 -15.97 -0.32 18.93
C MET A 231 -17.04 -0.02 17.89
N TYR A 232 -16.96 1.14 17.25
CA TYR A 232 -17.91 1.56 16.22
C TYR A 232 -17.35 2.77 15.46
N ALA A 233 -18.01 3.10 14.35
CA ALA A 233 -17.83 4.34 13.63
C ALA A 233 -19.19 4.84 13.15
N GLU A 234 -19.38 6.17 13.14
CA GLU A 234 -20.60 6.80 12.68
C GLU A 234 -20.30 7.80 11.56
N ASP A 235 -21.24 7.90 10.61
CA ASP A 235 -21.25 8.94 9.58
C ASP A 235 -21.81 10.23 10.20
N PHE A 236 -21.02 11.29 10.15
CA PHE A 236 -21.37 12.61 10.66
C PHE A 236 -21.87 13.55 9.54
N SER A 237 -22.25 13.00 8.38
CA SER A 237 -22.79 13.78 7.27
C SER A 237 -24.07 14.51 7.70
N GLY A 238 -24.10 15.83 7.50
CA GLY A 238 -25.24 16.66 7.91
C GLY A 238 -25.33 16.95 9.42
N VAL A 239 -24.36 16.47 10.21
CA VAL A 239 -24.26 16.79 11.64
C VAL A 239 -23.22 17.87 11.85
N GLU A 240 -23.60 18.95 12.53
CA GLU A 240 -22.63 19.96 12.95
C GLU A 240 -21.70 19.35 14.02
N LYS A 241 -20.41 19.28 13.70
CA LYS A 241 -19.38 18.67 14.56
C LYS A 241 -18.99 19.57 15.74
N THR A 242 -19.97 19.96 16.54
CA THR A 242 -19.76 20.72 17.78
C THR A 242 -19.04 19.86 18.82
N GLY A 243 -18.43 20.50 19.83
CA GLY A 243 -17.84 19.77 20.95
C GLY A 243 -18.85 18.88 21.69
N ALA A 244 -20.09 19.36 21.84
CA ALA A 244 -21.16 18.59 22.47
C ALA A 244 -21.57 17.35 21.65
N ALA A 245 -21.74 17.50 20.33
CA ALA A 245 -22.09 16.36 19.46
C ALA A 245 -21.02 15.26 19.48
N ILE A 246 -19.74 15.65 19.47
CA ILE A 246 -18.63 14.69 19.58
C ILE A 246 -18.58 14.07 20.99
N ALA A 247 -18.88 14.83 22.04
CA ALA A 247 -18.92 14.30 23.41
C ALA A 247 -20.02 13.24 23.58
N GLU A 248 -21.23 13.49 23.07
CA GLU A 248 -22.33 12.50 23.05
C GLU A 248 -21.93 11.21 22.34
N PHE A 249 -21.23 11.33 21.21
CA PHE A 249 -20.69 10.19 20.50
C PHE A 249 -19.65 9.40 21.32
N LEU A 250 -18.84 10.08 22.14
CA LEU A 250 -17.85 9.45 23.03
C LEU A 250 -18.49 8.86 24.29
N TYR A 251 -19.57 9.45 24.81
CA TYR A 251 -20.30 8.92 25.97
C TYR A 251 -20.80 7.51 25.71
N LYS A 252 -21.30 7.22 24.50
CA LYS A 252 -21.68 5.86 24.11
C LYS A 252 -20.56 4.83 24.35
N ALA A 253 -19.31 5.18 24.02
CA ALA A 253 -18.16 4.29 24.23
C ALA A 253 -17.78 4.19 25.71
N ILE A 254 -17.79 5.31 26.44
CA ILE A 254 -17.52 5.34 27.88
C ILE A 254 -18.52 4.44 28.63
N GLU A 255 -19.81 4.58 28.33
CA GLU A 255 -20.86 3.78 28.93
C GLU A 255 -20.76 2.30 28.55
N THR A 256 -20.43 1.99 27.29
CA THR A 256 -20.26 0.60 26.83
C THR A 256 -19.13 -0.12 27.56
N VAL A 257 -18.03 0.58 27.86
CA VAL A 257 -16.89 0.00 28.59
C VAL A 257 -17.11 0.03 30.11
N GLY A 258 -17.99 0.90 30.57
CA GLY A 258 -18.17 1.22 31.98
C GLY A 258 -17.22 2.34 32.39
N PRO A 259 -17.73 3.49 32.86
CA PRO A 259 -16.91 4.67 33.17
C PRO A 259 -15.74 4.38 34.13
N SER A 260 -15.90 3.46 35.08
CA SER A 260 -14.86 3.08 36.04
C SER A 260 -13.65 2.39 35.41
N ASN A 261 -13.82 1.80 34.22
CA ASN A 261 -12.75 1.11 33.49
C ASN A 261 -12.04 2.04 32.50
N VAL A 262 -12.54 3.26 32.29
CA VAL A 262 -11.95 4.23 31.37
C VAL A 262 -10.97 5.12 32.11
N LEU A 263 -9.72 5.11 31.65
CA LEU A 263 -8.65 5.96 32.19
C LEU A 263 -8.58 7.30 31.46
N SER A 264 -8.70 7.26 30.13
CA SER A 264 -8.55 8.46 29.30
C SER A 264 -9.27 8.40 27.97
N VAL A 265 -9.50 9.58 27.40
CA VAL A 265 -9.98 9.74 26.02
C VAL A 265 -8.93 10.47 25.18
N VAL A 266 -8.39 9.79 24.17
CA VAL A 266 -7.39 10.30 23.23
C VAL A 266 -8.08 10.73 21.93
N ARG A 267 -7.92 11.99 21.54
CA ARG A 267 -8.59 12.58 20.35
C ARG A 267 -7.65 13.47 19.56
N ASP A 268 -8.03 13.83 18.35
CA ASP A 268 -7.28 14.81 17.56
C ASP A 268 -7.19 16.19 18.26
N ASN A 269 -6.36 17.09 17.72
CA ASN A 269 -6.13 18.41 18.31
C ASN A 269 -7.06 19.51 17.73
N ALA A 270 -8.06 19.14 16.94
CA ALA A 270 -9.00 20.10 16.36
C ALA A 270 -9.79 20.82 17.46
N ALA A 271 -10.24 22.04 17.19
CA ALA A 271 -10.88 22.90 18.19
C ALA A 271 -12.15 22.27 18.78
N ASN A 272 -12.96 21.63 17.93
CA ASN A 272 -14.15 20.89 18.33
C ASN A 272 -13.83 19.65 19.19
N CYS A 273 -12.76 18.92 18.87
CA CYS A 273 -12.28 17.83 19.71
C CYS A 273 -11.77 18.36 21.05
N LYS A 274 -11.02 19.45 21.12
CA LYS A 274 -10.67 20.07 22.41
C LYS A 274 -11.91 20.42 23.23
N ALA A 275 -12.94 21.00 22.61
CA ALA A 275 -14.21 21.30 23.28
C ALA A 275 -14.91 20.04 23.80
N ALA A 276 -15.00 18.98 22.99
CA ALA A 276 -15.58 17.70 23.40
C ALA A 276 -14.87 17.09 24.61
N GLY A 277 -13.58 17.38 24.81
CA GLY A 277 -12.79 16.82 25.91
C GLY A 277 -13.18 17.46 27.22
N LYS A 278 -13.36 18.78 27.17
CA LYS A 278 -13.88 19.55 28.28
C LYS A 278 -15.29 19.09 28.66
N GLU A 279 -16.12 18.72 27.69
CA GLU A 279 -17.44 18.16 27.99
C GLU A 279 -17.32 16.80 28.71
N VAL A 280 -16.45 15.91 28.23
CA VAL A 280 -16.20 14.61 28.89
C VAL A 280 -15.68 14.79 30.33
N GLU A 281 -14.71 15.68 30.53
CA GLU A 281 -14.15 15.99 31.85
C GLU A 281 -15.14 16.73 32.78
N LYS A 282 -16.22 17.31 32.24
CA LYS A 282 -17.32 17.84 33.07
C LYS A 282 -18.11 16.71 33.71
N VAL A 283 -18.40 15.66 32.94
CA VAL A 283 -19.25 14.52 33.36
C VAL A 283 -18.45 13.49 34.15
N TYR A 284 -17.28 13.08 33.65
CA TYR A 284 -16.44 12.05 34.27
C TYR A 284 -15.12 12.65 34.76
N LYS A 285 -15.10 13.09 36.03
CA LYS A 285 -13.97 13.82 36.63
C LYS A 285 -12.66 13.02 36.71
N HIS A 286 -12.75 11.69 36.71
CA HIS A 286 -11.59 10.80 36.79
C HIS A 286 -11.00 10.45 35.42
N ILE A 287 -11.71 10.75 34.32
CA ILE A 287 -11.26 10.47 32.96
C ILE A 287 -10.54 11.71 32.42
N PHE A 288 -9.25 11.59 32.10
CA PHE A 288 -8.52 12.70 31.50
C PHE A 288 -8.58 12.64 29.97
N CYS A 289 -8.71 13.81 29.33
CA CYS A 289 -8.71 13.90 27.88
C CYS A 289 -7.35 14.36 27.36
N SER A 290 -6.70 13.54 26.53
CA SER A 290 -5.39 13.87 25.95
C SER A 290 -5.46 14.11 24.44
N PRO A 291 -4.63 15.03 23.92
CA PRO A 291 -4.41 15.15 22.48
C PRO A 291 -3.73 13.89 21.91
N CYS A 292 -3.91 13.65 20.62
CA CYS A 292 -3.22 12.61 19.88
C CYS A 292 -1.73 12.96 19.79
N CYS A 293 -0.86 12.05 20.25
CA CYS A 293 0.59 12.25 20.21
C CYS A 293 1.11 12.41 18.78
N VAL A 294 0.60 11.60 17.85
CA VAL A 294 1.03 11.64 16.44
C VAL A 294 0.64 12.95 15.79
N HIS A 295 -0.58 13.42 16.04
CA HIS A 295 -1.02 14.72 15.56
C HIS A 295 -0.21 15.86 16.18
N THR A 296 0.10 15.77 17.47
CA THR A 296 0.93 16.76 18.17
C THR A 296 2.35 16.82 17.58
N LEU A 297 2.98 15.67 17.33
CA LEU A 297 4.29 15.61 16.66
C LEU A 297 4.24 16.21 15.26
N ASN A 298 3.17 15.97 14.51
CA ASN A 298 3.01 16.55 13.18
C ASN A 298 2.82 18.07 13.21
N LEU A 299 2.11 18.61 14.21
CA LEU A 299 2.03 20.05 14.42
C LEU A 299 3.41 20.63 14.74
N ILE A 300 4.20 19.99 15.61
CA ILE A 300 5.57 20.41 15.91
C ILE A 300 6.42 20.44 14.63
N PHE A 301 6.35 19.41 13.78
CA PHE A 301 7.07 19.40 12.51
C PHE A 301 6.59 20.47 11.53
N LYS A 302 5.29 20.78 11.55
CA LYS A 302 4.74 21.86 10.73
C LYS A 302 5.23 23.22 11.20
N ASP A 303 5.21 23.46 12.51
CA ASP A 303 5.71 24.71 13.09
C ASP A 303 7.20 24.86 12.80
N PHE A 304 8.01 23.81 13.01
CA PHE A 304 9.42 23.80 12.63
C PHE A 304 9.63 24.10 11.15
N ALA A 305 8.83 23.53 10.24
CA ALA A 305 8.93 23.83 8.82
C ALA A 305 8.63 25.30 8.49
N ASN A 306 7.67 25.92 9.19
CA ASN A 306 7.30 27.31 8.99
C ASN A 306 8.32 28.31 9.57
N GLU A 307 9.10 27.91 10.58
CA GLU A 307 10.16 28.76 11.15
C GLU A 307 11.37 28.94 10.21
N PHE A 308 11.52 28.08 9.20
CA PHE A 308 12.64 28.13 8.26
C PHE A 308 12.16 28.33 6.82
N ASP A 309 12.27 29.56 6.31
CA ASP A 309 11.88 29.93 4.94
C ASP A 309 12.48 29.01 3.87
N TRP A 310 13.75 28.63 4.02
CA TRP A 310 14.43 27.75 3.06
C TRP A 310 13.79 26.35 3.01
N LEU A 311 13.23 25.86 4.11
CA LEU A 311 12.61 24.55 4.21
C LEU A 311 11.22 24.57 3.56
N ASP A 312 10.42 25.61 3.81
CA ASP A 312 9.15 25.81 3.11
C ASP A 312 9.34 25.99 1.60
N GLU A 313 10.35 26.78 1.18
CA GLU A 313 10.69 26.97 -0.23
C GLU A 313 11.10 25.63 -0.88
N THR A 314 11.93 24.84 -0.20
CA THR A 314 12.37 23.52 -0.66
C THR A 314 11.19 22.56 -0.81
N TYR A 315 10.31 22.53 0.20
CA TYR A 315 9.10 21.71 0.15
C TYR A 315 8.17 22.14 -0.97
N SER A 316 7.94 23.44 -1.15
CA SER A 316 7.10 24.00 -2.20
C SER A 316 7.62 23.66 -3.61
N LYS A 317 8.94 23.73 -3.83
CA LYS A 317 9.59 23.27 -5.07
C LYS A 317 9.37 21.78 -5.29
N GLY A 318 9.64 20.95 -4.28
CA GLY A 318 9.43 19.50 -4.36
C GLY A 318 7.98 19.15 -4.69
N LYS A 319 7.03 19.79 -4.02
CA LYS A 319 5.59 19.63 -4.26
C LYS A 319 5.21 20.00 -5.68
N THR A 320 5.82 21.04 -6.24
CA THR A 320 5.61 21.47 -7.62
C THR A 320 6.09 20.42 -8.62
N ILE A 321 7.27 19.82 -8.39
CA ILE A 321 7.78 18.72 -9.21
C ILE A 321 6.81 17.53 -9.19
N VAL A 322 6.41 17.08 -8.00
CA VAL A 322 5.47 15.96 -7.87
C VAL A 322 4.13 16.28 -8.57
N LYS A 323 3.57 17.48 -8.33
CA LYS A 323 2.32 17.91 -8.95
C LYS A 323 2.43 17.95 -10.47
N TYR A 324 3.55 18.43 -11.02
CA TYR A 324 3.77 18.46 -12.46
C TYR A 324 3.71 17.06 -13.05
N PHE A 325 4.53 16.13 -12.57
CA PHE A 325 4.55 14.77 -13.12
C PHE A 325 3.19 14.07 -12.97
N LEU A 326 2.56 14.16 -11.81
CA LEU A 326 1.28 13.49 -11.58
C LEU A 326 0.11 14.05 -12.41
N ASN A 327 0.19 15.32 -12.82
CA ASN A 327 -0.87 15.95 -13.62
C ASN A 327 -0.65 15.85 -15.14
N HIS A 328 0.52 15.40 -15.61
CA HIS A 328 0.82 15.27 -17.04
C HIS A 328 1.06 13.79 -17.35
N GLY A 329 0.06 13.13 -17.94
CA GLY A 329 0.07 11.68 -18.17
C GLY A 329 1.29 11.19 -18.96
N GLN A 330 1.71 11.94 -19.99
CA GLN A 330 2.89 11.60 -20.78
C GLN A 330 4.19 11.73 -19.96
N ALA A 331 4.33 12.81 -19.19
CA ALA A 331 5.47 13.01 -18.29
C ALA A 331 5.56 11.88 -17.24
N LEU A 332 4.42 11.47 -16.68
CA LEU A 332 4.33 10.38 -15.72
C LEU A 332 4.71 9.03 -16.36
N SER A 333 4.25 8.76 -17.58
CA SER A 333 4.57 7.52 -18.31
C SER A 333 6.08 7.40 -18.54
N ILE A 334 6.70 8.46 -19.06
CA ILE A 334 8.15 8.47 -19.29
C ILE A 334 8.90 8.33 -17.95
N PHE A 335 8.43 8.96 -16.87
CA PHE A 335 9.01 8.76 -15.54
C PHE A 335 8.94 7.29 -15.08
N ARG A 336 7.79 6.64 -15.22
CA ARG A 336 7.58 5.24 -14.80
C ARG A 336 8.45 4.24 -15.55
N GLU A 337 8.77 4.52 -16.82
CA GLU A 337 9.74 3.71 -17.58
C GLU A 337 11.16 3.77 -16.99
N ASN A 338 11.47 4.83 -16.25
CA ASN A 338 12.80 5.09 -15.69
C ASN A 338 12.87 4.91 -14.17
N SER A 339 11.77 4.55 -13.51
CA SER A 339 11.69 4.45 -12.06
C SER A 339 10.96 3.19 -11.60
N ASN A 340 11.57 2.44 -10.68
CA ASN A 340 10.90 1.35 -9.96
C ASN A 340 10.03 1.87 -8.79
N LEU A 341 10.01 3.18 -8.56
CA LEU A 341 9.29 3.84 -7.48
C LEU A 341 8.29 4.85 -8.03
N GLU A 342 7.11 4.91 -7.43
CA GLU A 342 6.11 5.94 -7.71
C GLU A 342 6.43 7.26 -6.98
N LEU A 343 6.01 8.38 -7.57
CA LEU A 343 5.99 9.67 -6.88
C LEU A 343 4.81 9.70 -5.92
N LEU A 344 5.02 10.23 -4.71
CA LEU A 344 4.00 10.28 -3.68
C LEU A 344 3.29 11.63 -3.67
N LYS A 345 2.02 11.65 -4.06
CA LYS A 345 1.11 12.75 -3.72
C LYS A 345 0.85 12.67 -2.22
N VAL A 346 1.30 13.65 -1.46
CA VAL A 346 1.01 13.64 -0.04
C VAL A 346 -0.41 14.13 0.20
N ALA A 347 -1.25 13.25 0.75
CA ALA A 347 -2.57 13.62 1.25
C ALA A 347 -2.45 14.59 2.43
N LYS A 348 -3.42 15.49 2.59
CA LYS A 348 -3.48 16.46 3.71
C LYS A 348 -3.43 15.79 5.10
N THR A 349 -3.77 14.50 5.18
CA THR A 349 -3.93 13.72 6.40
C THR A 349 -2.71 12.89 6.82
N ARG A 350 -1.65 12.80 5.99
CA ARG A 350 -0.47 12.00 6.34
C ARG A 350 0.54 12.83 7.14
N PHE A 351 0.93 12.30 8.30
CA PHE A 351 1.95 12.87 9.16
C PHE A 351 3.31 12.98 8.44
N ALA A 352 4.13 13.97 8.80
CA ALA A 352 5.47 14.18 8.23
C ALA A 352 5.49 14.34 6.69
N SER A 353 4.42 14.92 6.13
CA SER A 353 4.21 15.10 4.70
C SER A 353 5.38 15.76 3.97
N HIS A 354 5.98 16.78 4.59
CA HIS A 354 7.15 17.50 4.09
C HIS A 354 8.33 16.55 3.90
N TYR A 355 8.66 15.79 4.94
CA TYR A 355 9.78 14.85 4.92
C TYR A 355 9.56 13.68 3.95
N ILE A 356 8.38 13.06 3.96
CA ILE A 356 8.09 11.91 3.09
C ILE A 356 8.20 12.28 1.61
N LEU A 357 7.65 13.45 1.23
CA LEU A 357 7.73 13.94 -0.14
C LEU A 357 9.18 14.17 -0.57
N LEU A 358 9.94 14.91 0.24
CA LEU A 358 11.33 15.26 -0.07
C LEU A 358 12.23 14.02 -0.10
N LYS A 359 12.07 13.09 0.86
CA LYS A 359 12.79 11.81 0.87
C LYS A 359 12.48 10.97 -0.36
N ARG A 360 11.21 10.94 -0.80
CA ARG A 360 10.82 10.23 -2.02
C ARG A 360 11.47 10.85 -3.26
N LEU A 361 11.46 12.18 -3.38
CA LEU A 361 12.13 12.87 -4.48
C LEU A 361 13.62 12.60 -4.51
N MET A 362 14.29 12.53 -3.36
CA MET A 362 15.71 12.15 -3.29
C MET A 362 15.94 10.73 -3.81
N LYS A 363 15.10 9.77 -3.45
CA LYS A 363 15.19 8.38 -3.97
C LYS A 363 14.91 8.31 -5.48
N CYS A 364 14.01 9.14 -5.99
CA CYS A 364 13.66 9.18 -7.41
C CYS A 364 14.54 10.14 -8.23
N ARG A 365 15.57 10.77 -7.63
CA ARG A 365 16.35 11.85 -8.26
C ARG A 365 16.98 11.43 -9.59
N GLU A 366 17.60 10.26 -9.62
CA GLU A 366 18.25 9.75 -10.84
C GLU A 366 17.23 9.50 -11.94
N ALA A 367 16.13 8.81 -11.62
CA ALA A 367 15.04 8.58 -12.56
C ALA A 367 14.47 9.89 -13.11
N LEU A 368 14.16 10.87 -12.25
CA LEU A 368 13.67 12.19 -12.65
C LEU A 368 14.67 12.92 -13.57
N SER A 369 15.97 12.85 -13.26
CA SER A 369 17.02 13.49 -14.06
C SER A 369 17.18 12.83 -15.43
N THR A 370 17.09 11.50 -15.47
CA THR A 370 17.10 10.73 -16.72
C THR A 370 15.90 11.09 -17.57
N THR A 371 14.69 11.09 -17.00
CA THR A 371 13.45 11.42 -17.71
C THR A 371 13.54 12.74 -18.48
N ILE A 372 13.96 13.83 -17.83
CA ILE A 372 14.06 15.14 -18.50
C ILE A 372 15.20 15.23 -19.53
N SER A 373 16.15 14.30 -19.47
CA SER A 373 17.30 14.25 -20.36
C SER A 373 17.02 13.46 -21.65
N LEU A 374 15.98 12.61 -21.66
CA LEU A 374 15.62 11.77 -22.81
C LEU A 374 15.16 12.60 -24.02
N ASN A 375 15.45 12.09 -25.22
CA ASN A 375 14.93 12.68 -26.46
C ASN A 375 13.40 12.62 -26.51
N SER A 376 12.79 11.53 -26.05
CA SER A 376 11.33 11.39 -25.97
C SER A 376 10.68 12.51 -25.17
N TRP A 377 11.30 12.92 -24.05
CA TRP A 377 10.87 14.08 -23.28
C TRP A 377 11.01 15.38 -24.06
N ARG A 378 12.18 15.64 -24.67
CA ARG A 378 12.42 16.87 -25.43
C ARG A 378 11.49 17.00 -26.62
N ASP A 379 11.23 15.90 -27.32
CA ASP A 379 10.38 15.87 -28.50
C ASP A 379 8.91 16.09 -28.10
N TRP A 380 8.46 15.50 -26.99
CA TRP A 380 7.14 15.77 -26.42
C TRP A 380 6.97 17.25 -26.00
N VAL A 381 7.92 17.81 -25.25
CA VAL A 381 7.85 19.23 -24.82
C VAL A 381 7.82 20.19 -26.01
N LYS A 382 8.53 19.87 -27.10
CA LYS A 382 8.55 20.69 -28.33
C LYS A 382 7.24 20.66 -29.11
N GLN A 383 6.46 19.59 -29.00
CA GLN A 383 5.19 19.44 -29.71
C GLN A 383 4.07 20.26 -29.07
N GLY A 384 4.25 20.71 -27.81
CA GLY A 384 3.26 21.50 -27.08
C GLY A 384 2.03 20.69 -26.67
N ASP A 385 1.49 20.96 -25.48
CA ASP A 385 0.21 20.39 -25.03
C ASP A 385 -0.94 20.96 -25.86
N GLU A 386 -1.17 20.45 -27.07
CA GLU A 386 -2.35 20.82 -27.86
C GLU A 386 -3.66 20.33 -27.21
N HIS A 387 -3.62 19.43 -26.21
CA HIS A 387 -4.81 18.76 -25.66
C HIS A 387 -4.95 18.75 -24.13
N THR A 388 -4.41 19.74 -23.39
CA THR A 388 -4.63 19.78 -21.93
C THR A 388 -4.88 21.20 -21.42
N LYS A 389 -6.12 21.67 -21.58
CA LYS A 389 -6.73 22.75 -20.79
C LYS A 389 -7.84 22.18 -19.93
#